data_AF-A0A397I1R2-F1
#
_entry.id   AF-A0A397I1R2-F1
#
_cell.length_a   1.000
_cell.length_b   1.000
_cell.length_c   1.000
_cell.angle_alpha   90.00
_cell.angle_beta   90.00
_cell.angle_gamma   90.00
#
_symmetry.space_group_name_H-M   'P 1'
#
loop_
_entity.id
_entity.type
_entity.pdbx_description
1 polymer ?
#
loop_
_entity_poly.entity_id
_entity_poly.type
_entity_poly.pdbx_seq_one_letter_code
_entity_poly.pdbx_strand_id
1 'polypeptide(L)'
;MNNINNVIRNDLTGKEYLEGFNPKKIIQNRLCFPLHQKLYLKIDLKELFLYPSEVIIRKFLCRQMELFLFYPSHSLSLLFRNLNEIYEIEIPFDQISRFHNVNNRQLEIDFFIGYYKSSFVYSNKGGGIPIPLHVIHYDPFLNSLKNVTRILCTPCDRVPVSSIWMFESGMRRLCFGQVCERREPLNINVNNQQVHDTSQVKFSKEKEISQTVPTELYITCVFNTYKRAIRYFSNDTFENILLLLKKRFHVDVKFLCYRNLENQIISIENEKDWKVLLWTLEKREEKDLNLYLVG
;
A
#
# COMPACT_ATOMS: atom_id res chain seq x y z
N MET A 1 -47.08 8.28 -33.52
CA MET A 1 -45.67 8.39 -33.94
C MET A 1 -45.09 9.60 -33.19
N ASN A 2 -44.85 9.45 -31.88
CA ASN A 2 -43.60 9.07 -31.20
C ASN A 2 -42.49 10.13 -31.43
N ASN A 3 -42.38 11.09 -30.51
CA ASN A 3 -41.50 11.10 -29.32
C ASN A 3 -40.00 11.07 -29.66
N ILE A 4 -39.36 12.25 -29.64
CA ILE A 4 -37.91 12.39 -29.50
C ILE A 4 -37.65 13.36 -28.33
N ASN A 5 -37.57 12.75 -27.15
CA ASN A 5 -36.71 13.01 -26.00
C ASN A 5 -36.07 14.41 -25.87
N ASN A 6 -36.61 15.15 -24.89
CA ASN A 6 -35.84 16.02 -24.02
C ASN A 6 -34.74 15.21 -23.32
N VAL A 7 -33.49 15.39 -23.73
CA VAL A 7 -32.33 15.02 -22.92
C VAL A 7 -31.86 16.28 -22.21
N ILE A 8 -32.21 16.34 -20.92
CA ILE A 8 -31.73 17.31 -19.96
C ILE A 8 -30.19 17.21 -19.92
N ARG A 9 -29.53 18.29 -20.34
CA ARG A 9 -28.11 18.54 -20.03
C ARG A 9 -28.00 18.82 -18.54
N ASN A 10 -27.57 17.82 -17.77
CA ASN A 10 -26.99 18.06 -16.46
C ASN A 10 -25.50 18.30 -16.63
N ASP A 11 -25.14 19.57 -16.82
CA ASP A 11 -23.79 20.07 -16.56
C ASP A 11 -23.51 19.91 -15.05
N LEU A 12 -22.97 18.77 -14.65
CA LEU A 12 -22.39 18.59 -13.33
C LEU A 12 -21.07 19.38 -13.26
N THR A 13 -21.19 20.68 -13.02
CA THR A 13 -20.08 21.53 -12.61
C THR A 13 -19.43 20.95 -11.36
N GLY A 14 -18.10 20.82 -11.36
CA GLY A 14 -17.28 20.23 -10.29
C GLY A 14 -17.24 21.02 -8.98
N LYS A 15 -18.40 21.50 -8.50
CA LYS A 15 -18.55 22.19 -7.21
C LYS A 15 -19.07 21.29 -6.09
N GLU A 16 -19.77 20.20 -6.39
CA GLU A 16 -20.44 19.37 -5.37
C GLU A 16 -19.52 18.36 -4.65
N TYR A 17 -18.28 18.16 -5.11
CA TYR A 17 -17.31 17.27 -4.44
C TYR A 17 -16.45 17.95 -3.36
N LEU A 18 -16.59 19.26 -3.13
CA LEU A 18 -15.73 20.02 -2.20
C LEU A 18 -16.34 20.24 -0.81
N GLU A 19 -17.62 19.91 -0.58
CA GLU A 19 -18.28 20.18 0.71
C GLU A 19 -17.96 19.19 1.84
N GLY A 20 -17.14 18.16 1.59
CA GLY A 20 -16.66 17.22 2.60
C GLY A 20 -15.20 17.38 3.03
N PHE A 21 -14.46 18.33 2.45
CA PHE A 21 -13.00 18.37 2.57
C PHE A 21 -12.56 19.12 3.84
N ASN A 22 -12.36 18.39 4.95
CA ASN A 22 -11.79 18.97 6.17
C ASN A 22 -10.27 18.72 6.24
N PRO A 23 -9.42 19.71 5.89
CA PRO A 23 -7.97 19.54 5.87
C PRO A 23 -7.38 19.22 7.25
N LYS A 24 -8.04 19.60 8.36
CA LYS A 24 -7.59 19.25 9.72
C LYS A 24 -7.67 17.74 10.00
N LYS A 25 -8.66 17.05 9.41
CA LYS A 25 -8.86 15.60 9.55
C LYS A 25 -7.80 14.80 8.78
N ILE A 26 -7.36 15.31 7.63
CA ILE A 26 -6.27 14.74 6.81
C ILE A 26 -4.92 14.88 7.53
N ILE A 27 -4.66 16.05 8.13
CA ILE A 27 -3.41 16.31 8.88
C ILE A 27 -3.34 15.42 10.13
N GLN A 28 -4.44 15.22 10.86
CA GLN A 28 -4.49 14.30 12.02
C GLN A 28 -4.23 12.84 11.65
N ASN A 29 -4.76 12.36 10.52
CA ASN A 29 -4.48 10.99 10.04
C ASN A 29 -3.01 10.80 9.58
N ARG A 30 -2.31 11.88 9.19
CA ARG A 30 -0.89 11.83 8.77
C ARG A 30 0.12 11.92 9.91
N LEU A 31 -0.25 12.58 11.02
CA LEU A 31 0.60 12.72 12.22
C LEU A 31 0.81 11.39 12.98
N CYS A 32 0.11 10.32 12.61
CA CYS A 32 0.13 9.04 13.31
C CYS A 32 1.20 8.04 12.84
N PHE A 33 2.06 8.37 11.87
CA PHE A 33 3.10 7.45 11.40
C PHE A 33 4.51 8.04 11.59
N PRO A 34 5.26 7.62 12.62
CA PRO A 34 6.69 7.95 12.70
C PRO A 34 7.38 7.44 11.42
N LEU A 35 8.22 8.26 10.78
CA LEU A 35 8.92 7.91 9.52
C LEU A 35 9.72 6.61 9.58
N HIS A 36 10.02 6.11 10.78
CA HIS A 36 10.69 4.83 11.00
C HIS A 36 9.78 3.59 10.82
N GLN A 37 8.51 3.76 10.44
CA GLN A 37 7.53 2.67 10.35
C GLN A 37 6.65 2.72 9.10
N LYS A 38 7.10 3.41 8.04
CA LYS A 38 6.41 3.33 6.75
C LYS A 38 7.05 2.17 5.97
N LEU A 39 6.30 1.11 5.70
CA LEU A 39 6.58 0.29 4.51
C LEU A 39 6.42 1.26 3.35
N TYR A 40 7.50 1.57 2.64
CA TYR A 40 7.48 2.36 1.42
C TYR A 40 8.56 1.86 0.48
N LEU A 41 8.28 1.92 -0.82
CA LEU A 41 9.34 1.87 -1.82
C LEU A 41 9.69 3.29 -2.19
N LYS A 42 10.98 3.54 -2.37
CA LYS A 42 11.51 4.85 -2.72
C LYS A 42 12.45 4.70 -3.91
N ILE A 43 12.31 5.58 -4.89
CA ILE A 43 13.25 5.74 -5.99
C ILE A 43 13.75 7.19 -6.00
N ASP A 44 15.06 7.39 -5.92
CA ASP A 44 15.65 8.71 -6.13
C ASP A 44 15.60 9.06 -7.63
N LEU A 45 15.09 10.24 -7.95
CA LEU A 45 14.89 10.70 -9.33
C LEU A 45 15.93 11.76 -9.73
N LYS A 46 16.31 11.72 -11.00
CA LYS A 46 17.19 12.69 -11.67
C LYS A 46 16.37 13.76 -12.40
N GLU A 47 15.32 13.34 -13.07
CA GLU A 47 14.42 14.20 -13.85
C GLU A 47 13.02 13.58 -14.01
N LEU A 48 12.05 14.46 -14.25
CA LEU A 48 10.69 14.15 -14.67
C LEU A 48 10.46 14.82 -16.02
N PHE A 49 9.92 14.07 -16.97
CA PHE A 49 9.43 14.60 -18.24
C PHE A 49 7.91 14.54 -18.24
N LEU A 50 7.26 15.69 -18.44
CA LEU A 50 5.82 15.84 -18.35
C LEU A 50 5.19 15.89 -19.75
N TYR A 51 4.18 15.07 -20.00
CA TYR A 51 3.41 15.08 -21.24
C TYR A 51 1.97 15.58 -20.99
N PRO A 52 1.36 16.32 -21.94
CA PRO A 52 1.89 16.62 -23.28
C PRO A 52 2.73 17.91 -23.35
N SER A 53 2.96 18.60 -22.24
CA SER A 53 3.63 19.92 -22.23
C SER A 53 5.12 19.87 -22.59
N GLU A 54 5.73 18.69 -22.59
CA GLU A 54 7.17 18.46 -22.80
C GLU A 54 8.07 19.22 -21.82
N VAL A 55 7.52 19.60 -20.67
CA VAL A 55 8.26 20.27 -19.60
C VAL A 55 9.14 19.24 -18.89
N ILE A 56 10.41 19.60 -18.68
CA ILE A 56 11.36 18.78 -17.95
C ILE A 56 11.64 19.42 -16.58
N ILE A 57 11.28 18.72 -15.51
CA ILE A 57 11.67 19.08 -14.14
C ILE A 57 12.94 18.32 -13.80
N ARG A 58 14.04 19.05 -13.55
CA ARG A 58 15.34 18.47 -13.23
C ARG A 58 15.78 18.85 -11.81
N LYS A 59 16.66 18.01 -11.24
CA LYS A 59 17.25 18.17 -9.90
C LYS A 59 17.98 19.50 -9.66
N PHE A 60 18.33 20.29 -10.68
CA PHE A 60 18.89 21.63 -10.42
C PHE A 60 17.84 22.62 -9.87
N LEU A 61 16.54 22.37 -10.09
CA LEU A 61 15.45 23.16 -9.52
C LEU A 61 15.11 22.73 -8.07
N CYS A 62 15.62 21.59 -7.61
CA CYS A 62 15.32 21.00 -6.30
C CYS A 62 16.42 20.03 -5.86
N ARG A 63 17.01 20.24 -4.67
CA ARG A 63 18.16 19.47 -4.15
C ARG A 63 17.99 17.95 -4.26
N GLN A 64 16.76 17.47 -4.11
CA GLN A 64 16.44 16.06 -4.28
C GLN A 64 15.02 15.88 -4.83
N MET A 65 14.86 14.88 -5.70
CA MET A 65 13.57 14.39 -6.16
C MET A 65 13.45 12.92 -5.82
N GLU A 66 12.29 12.51 -5.33
CA GLU A 66 12.03 11.17 -4.86
C GLU A 66 10.63 10.73 -5.30
N LEU A 67 10.51 9.51 -5.81
CA LEU A 67 9.23 8.85 -6.03
C LEU A 67 8.98 7.87 -4.89
N PHE A 68 7.85 7.99 -4.23
CA PHE A 68 7.46 7.14 -3.12
C PHE A 68 6.20 6.36 -3.45
N LEU A 69 6.25 5.07 -3.11
CA LEU A 69 5.10 4.19 -3.01
C LEU A 69 4.77 4.01 -1.54
N PHE A 70 3.71 4.64 -1.06
CA PHE A 70 3.26 4.49 0.32
C PHE A 70 2.13 3.45 0.37
N TYR A 71 2.44 2.28 0.94
CA TYR A 71 1.49 1.17 1.00
C TYR A 71 0.19 1.53 1.74
N PRO A 72 0.22 2.21 2.91
CA PRO A 72 -1.02 2.46 3.67
C PRO A 72 -1.90 3.58 3.11
N SER A 73 -1.35 4.49 2.29
CA SER A 73 -2.11 5.64 1.78
C SER A 73 -2.76 5.39 0.43
N HIS A 74 -2.55 4.22 -0.18
CA HIS A 74 -3.03 3.89 -1.53
C HIS A 74 -2.72 4.99 -2.56
N SER A 75 -1.55 5.60 -2.43
CA SER A 75 -1.16 6.74 -3.23
C SER A 75 0.32 6.71 -3.60
N LEU A 76 0.60 7.27 -4.76
CA LEU A 76 1.92 7.52 -5.29
C LEU A 76 2.30 8.96 -4.93
N SER A 77 3.51 9.19 -4.44
CA SER A 77 3.95 10.52 -4.03
C SER A 77 5.23 10.93 -4.73
N LEU A 78 5.23 12.12 -5.32
CA LEU A 78 6.40 12.81 -5.84
C LEU A 78 6.88 13.82 -4.81
N LEU A 79 8.08 13.63 -4.28
CA LEU A 79 8.68 14.50 -3.28
C LEU A 79 9.82 15.30 -3.88
N PHE A 80 9.83 16.60 -3.56
CA PHE A 80 10.82 17.56 -4.02
C PHE A 80 11.38 18.30 -2.82
N ARG A 81 12.65 18.09 -2.52
CA ARG A 81 13.33 18.73 -1.40
C ARG A 81 14.04 19.98 -1.87
N ASN A 82 13.75 21.09 -1.19
CA ASN A 82 14.49 22.34 -1.29
C ASN A 82 15.26 22.61 0.03
N LEU A 83 15.93 23.75 0.15
CA LEU A 83 16.73 24.14 1.31
C LEU A 83 16.00 23.92 2.65
N ASN A 84 14.83 24.55 2.80
CA ASN A 84 14.08 24.57 4.06
C ASN A 84 12.69 23.93 3.97
N GLU A 85 12.32 23.42 2.80
CA GLU A 85 10.97 22.96 2.51
C GLU A 85 11.00 21.67 1.70
N ILE A 86 10.01 20.82 1.91
CA ILE A 86 9.76 19.64 1.10
C ILE A 86 8.36 19.79 0.52
N TYR A 87 8.26 19.68 -0.78
CA TYR A 87 6.99 19.68 -1.51
C TYR A 87 6.64 18.24 -1.84
N GLU A 88 5.44 17.81 -1.51
CA GLU A 88 4.91 16.49 -1.86
C GLU A 88 3.69 16.67 -2.75
N ILE A 89 3.65 15.90 -3.83
CA ILE A 89 2.52 15.80 -4.74
C ILE A 89 2.04 14.37 -4.70
N GLU A 90 0.82 14.19 -4.23
CA GLU A 90 0.22 12.89 -4.01
C GLU A 90 -0.88 12.61 -5.03
N ILE A 91 -0.77 11.45 -5.66
CA ILE A 91 -1.66 10.96 -6.71
C ILE A 91 -2.22 9.62 -6.24
N PRO A 92 -3.55 9.53 -5.99
CA PRO A 92 -4.19 8.27 -5.62
C PRO A 92 -4.06 7.19 -6.71
N PHE A 93 -3.96 5.93 -6.31
CA PHE A 93 -3.76 4.81 -7.25
C PHE A 93 -4.90 4.65 -8.26
N ASP A 94 -6.14 4.90 -7.86
CA ASP A 94 -7.32 4.85 -8.73
C ASP A 94 -7.28 5.86 -9.88
N GLN A 95 -6.38 6.86 -9.80
CA GLN A 95 -6.16 7.86 -10.83
C GLN A 95 -5.07 7.49 -11.84
N ILE A 96 -4.34 6.39 -11.60
CA ILE A 96 -3.24 5.91 -12.44
C ILE A 96 -3.79 4.86 -13.41
N SER A 97 -3.75 5.15 -14.70
CA SER A 97 -4.29 4.28 -15.74
C SER A 97 -3.28 3.20 -16.17
N ARG A 98 -1.98 3.51 -16.12
CA ARG A 98 -0.90 2.58 -16.44
C ARG A 98 0.39 2.96 -15.73
N PHE A 99 1.16 1.95 -15.35
CA PHE A 99 2.51 2.09 -14.82
C PHE A 99 3.41 1.01 -15.43
N HIS A 100 4.57 1.38 -15.95
CA HIS A 100 5.50 0.41 -16.52
C HIS A 100 6.94 0.91 -16.54
N ASN A 101 7.85 -0.06 -16.51
CA ASN A 101 9.27 0.17 -16.72
C ASN A 101 9.59 0.23 -18.22
N VAL A 102 10.24 1.32 -18.65
CA VAL A 102 10.71 1.54 -20.02
C VAL A 102 12.22 1.37 -20.05
N ASN A 103 12.70 0.57 -21.00
CA ASN A 103 14.13 0.33 -21.24
C ASN A 103 14.92 -0.10 -19.99
N ASN A 104 14.27 -0.82 -19.06
CA ASN A 104 14.84 -1.29 -17.79
C ASN A 104 15.41 -0.19 -16.87
N ARG A 105 15.05 1.08 -17.10
CA ARG A 105 15.61 2.21 -16.33
C ARG A 105 14.64 3.34 -16.06
N GLN A 106 13.63 3.57 -16.90
CA GLN A 106 12.71 4.68 -16.70
C GLN A 106 11.36 4.15 -16.23
N LEU A 107 10.63 4.96 -15.46
CA LEU A 107 9.30 4.62 -14.98
C LEU A 107 8.31 5.56 -15.66
N GLU A 108 7.43 5.01 -16.50
CA GLU A 108 6.38 5.76 -17.16
C GLU A 108 5.04 5.52 -16.45
N ILE A 109 4.37 6.63 -16.13
CA ILE A 109 3.16 6.69 -15.34
C ILE A 109 2.12 7.46 -16.16
N ASP A 110 1.06 6.78 -16.57
CA ASP A 110 -0.08 7.38 -17.24
C ASP A 110 -1.22 7.61 -16.24
N PHE A 111 -1.94 8.72 -16.43
CA PHE A 111 -3.07 9.10 -15.59
C PHE A 111 -4.37 9.11 -16.39
N PHE A 112 -5.50 9.00 -15.68
CA PHE A 112 -6.79 9.32 -16.28
C PHE A 112 -6.90 10.82 -16.59
N ILE A 113 -7.67 11.15 -17.62
CA ILE A 113 -7.90 12.56 -18.01
C ILE A 113 -8.57 13.28 -16.83
N GLY A 114 -8.01 14.44 -16.47
CA GLY A 114 -8.55 15.24 -15.37
C GLY A 114 -8.26 14.68 -13.98
N TYR A 115 -7.27 13.78 -13.83
CA TYR A 115 -6.87 13.27 -12.53
C TYR A 115 -6.65 14.39 -11.50
N TYR A 116 -7.02 14.10 -10.26
CA TYR A 116 -6.77 15.00 -9.15
C TYR A 116 -5.50 14.63 -8.41
N LYS A 117 -4.92 15.62 -7.74
CA LYS A 117 -3.71 15.49 -6.93
C LYS A 117 -3.84 16.36 -5.69
N SER A 118 -3.27 15.89 -4.59
CA SER A 118 -3.11 16.69 -3.38
C SER A 118 -1.66 17.18 -3.30
N SER A 119 -1.45 18.42 -2.88
CA SER A 119 -0.11 18.98 -2.73
C SER A 119 0.12 19.44 -1.29
N PHE A 120 1.28 19.13 -0.74
CA PHE A 120 1.63 19.38 0.65
C PHE A 120 3.00 20.05 0.73
N VAL A 121 3.17 20.91 1.73
CA VAL A 121 4.47 21.48 2.08
C VAL A 121 4.84 21.06 3.49
N TYR A 122 6.08 20.63 3.66
CA TYR A 122 6.66 20.26 4.94
C TYR A 122 7.85 21.16 5.25
N SER A 123 8.03 21.48 6.53
CA SER A 123 9.25 22.15 6.99
C SER A 123 10.41 21.15 7.01
N ASN A 124 11.55 21.54 6.46
CA ASN A 124 12.83 20.84 6.55
C ASN A 124 13.77 21.48 7.61
N LYS A 125 13.23 22.34 8.49
CA LYS A 125 14.03 23.03 9.52
C LYS A 125 14.34 22.07 10.68
N GLY A 126 15.56 21.54 10.67
CA GLY A 126 16.10 20.66 11.71
C GLY A 126 15.99 19.19 11.32
N GLY A 127 17.03 18.40 11.62
CA GLY A 127 17.16 16.98 11.25
C GLY A 127 16.14 16.02 11.91
N GLY A 128 14.96 16.51 12.27
CA GLY A 128 13.82 15.74 12.77
C GLY A 128 12.81 15.37 11.67
N ILE A 129 11.71 14.77 12.10
CA ILE A 129 10.59 14.34 11.27
C ILE A 129 10.00 15.56 10.51
N PRO A 130 9.82 15.50 9.17
CA PRO A 130 9.14 16.55 8.41
C PRO A 130 7.77 16.83 8.99
N ILE A 131 7.57 18.06 9.49
CA ILE A 131 6.30 18.50 10.04
C ILE A 131 5.45 19.04 8.88
N PRO A 132 4.25 18.49 8.61
CA PRO A 132 3.35 19.04 7.60
C PRO A 132 2.97 20.47 8.01
N LEU A 133 3.32 21.44 7.16
CA LEU A 133 2.99 22.85 7.39
C LEU A 133 1.52 23.12 7.02
N HIS A 134 1.09 22.69 5.82
CA HIS A 134 -0.29 22.81 5.33
C HIS A 134 -0.47 22.12 3.97
N VAL A 135 -1.74 21.89 3.60
CA VAL A 135 -2.13 21.55 2.22
C VAL A 135 -1.98 22.81 1.38
N ILE A 136 -1.35 22.70 0.21
CA ILE A 136 -1.30 23.77 -0.79
C ILE A 136 -2.27 23.44 -1.93
N HIS A 137 -2.98 24.46 -2.38
CA HIS A 137 -3.96 24.35 -3.48
C HIS A 137 -3.36 24.74 -4.83
N TYR A 138 -2.04 24.94 -4.89
CA TYR A 138 -1.30 25.26 -6.10
C TYR A 138 -0.22 24.21 -6.35
N ASP A 139 0.15 24.06 -7.62
CA ASP A 139 1.26 23.21 -8.03
C ASP A 139 2.59 23.92 -7.73
N PRO A 140 3.51 23.31 -6.97
CA PRO A 140 4.81 23.91 -6.65
C PRO A 140 5.69 24.18 -7.88
N PHE A 141 5.34 23.63 -9.05
CA PHE A 141 6.01 23.85 -10.33
C PHE A 141 5.23 24.78 -11.26
N LEU A 142 4.61 25.85 -10.73
CA LEU A 142 3.95 26.88 -11.54
C LEU A 142 2.88 26.31 -12.49
N ASN A 143 2.09 25.35 -12.01
CA ASN A 143 1.07 24.64 -12.78
C ASN A 143 1.60 23.74 -13.92
N SER A 144 2.88 23.34 -13.90
CA SER A 144 3.46 22.42 -14.90
C SER A 144 2.77 21.04 -14.93
N LEU A 145 2.14 20.63 -13.83
CA LEU A 145 1.37 19.38 -13.71
C LEU A 145 -0.11 19.54 -14.08
N LYS A 146 -0.53 20.73 -14.50
CA LYS A 146 -1.88 20.95 -15.03
C LYS A 146 -1.99 20.24 -16.38
N ASN A 147 -3.06 19.45 -16.55
CA ASN A 147 -3.34 18.67 -17.78
C ASN A 147 -2.28 17.62 -18.14
N VAL A 148 -1.38 17.28 -17.22
CA VAL A 148 -0.40 16.21 -17.47
C VAL A 148 -1.12 14.87 -17.57
N THR A 149 -0.92 14.14 -18.65
CA THR A 149 -1.52 12.81 -18.84
C THR A 149 -0.52 11.70 -18.62
N ARG A 150 0.77 12.03 -18.71
CA ARG A 150 1.87 11.08 -18.50
C ARG A 150 3.08 11.76 -17.90
N ILE A 151 3.75 11.05 -16.99
CA ILE A 151 5.06 11.41 -16.47
C ILE A 151 6.04 10.28 -16.77
N LEU A 152 7.17 10.64 -17.38
CA LEU A 152 8.33 9.76 -17.48
C LEU A 152 9.34 10.17 -16.41
N CYS A 153 9.54 9.28 -15.45
CA CYS A 153 10.48 9.42 -14.34
C CYS A 153 11.81 8.77 -14.72
N THR A 154 12.89 9.55 -14.70
CA THR A 154 14.26 9.03 -14.87
C THR A 154 14.93 8.94 -13.50
N PRO A 155 15.21 7.74 -12.97
CA PRO A 155 15.96 7.53 -11.73
C PRO A 155 17.39 8.09 -11.79
N CYS A 156 17.98 8.34 -10.62
CA CYS A 156 19.41 8.64 -10.52
C CYS A 156 20.26 7.42 -10.92
N ASP A 157 21.45 7.66 -11.48
CA ASP A 157 22.36 6.60 -11.96
C ASP A 157 22.78 5.60 -10.86
N ARG A 158 22.72 6.02 -9.60
CA ARG A 158 23.00 5.20 -8.42
C ARG A 158 21.88 4.23 -8.03
N VAL A 159 20.68 4.38 -8.60
CA VAL A 159 19.54 3.52 -8.28
C VAL A 159 19.72 2.17 -8.97
N PRO A 160 19.78 1.05 -8.23
CA PRO A 160 19.89 -0.27 -8.84
C PRO A 160 18.66 -0.59 -9.69
N VAL A 161 18.88 -1.28 -10.82
CA VAL A 161 17.79 -1.76 -11.68
C VAL A 161 16.79 -2.63 -10.90
N SER A 162 17.27 -3.44 -9.95
CA SER A 162 16.41 -4.25 -9.07
C SER A 162 15.43 -3.42 -8.26
N SER A 163 15.80 -2.21 -7.82
CA SER A 163 14.89 -1.30 -7.12
C SER A 163 13.75 -0.83 -8.01
N ILE A 164 14.02 -0.61 -9.29
CA ILE A 164 13.01 -0.22 -10.29
C ILE A 164 12.00 -1.37 -10.49
N TRP A 165 12.49 -2.60 -10.63
CA TRP A 165 11.64 -3.81 -10.73
C TRP A 165 10.79 -4.05 -9.48
N MET A 166 11.37 -3.84 -8.29
CA MET A 166 10.63 -3.92 -7.03
C MET A 166 9.53 -2.86 -6.98
N PHE A 167 9.83 -1.64 -7.41
CA PHE A 167 8.84 -0.55 -7.46
C PHE A 167 7.69 -0.86 -8.42
N GLU A 168 8.00 -1.31 -9.64
CA GLU A 168 6.98 -1.73 -10.61
C GLU A 168 6.13 -2.89 -10.10
N SER A 169 6.75 -3.87 -9.46
CA SER A 169 6.04 -5.00 -8.87
C SER A 169 5.12 -4.55 -7.72
N GLY A 170 5.58 -3.59 -6.91
CA GLY A 170 4.77 -2.93 -5.88
C GLY A 170 3.56 -2.22 -6.46
N MET A 171 3.76 -1.41 -7.50
CA MET A 171 2.67 -0.76 -8.24
C MET A 171 1.68 -1.79 -8.82
N ARG A 172 2.18 -2.84 -9.47
CA ARG A 172 1.33 -3.90 -10.04
C ARG A 172 0.46 -4.55 -8.98
N ARG A 173 1.02 -4.89 -7.82
CA ARG A 173 0.28 -5.52 -6.73
C ARG A 173 -0.74 -4.56 -6.10
N LEU A 174 -0.35 -3.33 -5.82
CA LEU A 174 -1.16 -2.41 -5.00
C LEU A 174 -2.16 -1.58 -5.81
N CYS A 175 -1.77 -1.17 -7.02
CA CYS A 175 -2.59 -0.32 -7.90
C CYS A 175 -3.43 -1.16 -8.86
N PHE A 176 -2.91 -2.31 -9.32
CA PHE A 176 -3.54 -3.11 -10.38
C PHE A 176 -3.89 -4.56 -9.97
N GLY A 177 -3.57 -4.97 -8.73
CA GLY A 177 -3.69 -6.36 -8.27
C GLY A 177 -5.12 -6.88 -8.22
N GLN A 178 -6.11 -5.99 -8.07
CA GLN A 178 -7.52 -6.36 -8.08
C GLN A 178 -8.03 -6.83 -9.46
N VAL A 179 -7.23 -6.69 -10.53
CA VAL A 179 -7.63 -7.07 -11.90
C VAL A 179 -7.28 -8.53 -12.24
N CYS A 180 -6.46 -9.24 -11.45
CA CYS A 180 -5.95 -10.57 -11.82
C CYS A 180 -6.59 -11.79 -11.13
N GLU A 181 -7.56 -11.63 -10.21
CA GLU A 181 -8.25 -12.77 -9.57
C GLU A 181 -9.51 -13.23 -10.31
N ARG A 182 -9.56 -13.06 -11.64
CA ARG A 182 -10.45 -13.83 -12.52
C ARG A 182 -9.63 -14.65 -13.50
N ARG A 183 -8.90 -15.64 -12.98
CA ARG A 183 -8.53 -16.79 -13.81
C ARG A 183 -9.28 -17.98 -13.25
N GLU A 184 -10.26 -18.44 -14.04
CA GLU A 184 -10.94 -19.71 -13.83
C GLU A 184 -9.90 -20.81 -13.55
N PRO A 185 -10.24 -21.77 -12.67
CA PRO A 185 -9.37 -22.92 -12.45
C PRO A 185 -9.18 -23.65 -13.77
N LEU A 186 -7.92 -23.69 -14.25
CA LEU A 186 -7.50 -24.58 -15.31
C LEU A 186 -7.80 -26.02 -14.86
N ASN A 187 -8.87 -26.59 -15.43
CA ASN A 187 -9.11 -28.03 -15.46
C ASN A 187 -7.97 -28.69 -16.21
N ILE A 188 -6.92 -29.09 -15.48
CA ILE A 188 -5.93 -30.03 -16.02
C ILE A 188 -6.52 -31.42 -15.81
N ASN A 189 -7.28 -31.89 -16.81
CA ASN A 189 -7.52 -33.31 -17.04
C ASN A 189 -6.18 -33.97 -17.35
N VAL A 190 -5.51 -34.53 -16.35
CA VAL A 190 -4.46 -35.53 -16.59
C VAL A 190 -5.14 -36.89 -16.57
N ASN A 191 -5.43 -37.39 -17.77
CA ASN A 191 -5.85 -38.76 -17.97
C ASN A 191 -4.76 -39.72 -17.49
N ASN A 192 -5.21 -40.73 -16.74
CA ASN A 192 -4.49 -41.92 -16.35
C ASN A 192 -3.75 -42.57 -17.51
N GLN A 193 -2.48 -42.93 -17.28
CA GLN A 193 -1.94 -44.19 -17.79
C GLN A 193 -0.98 -44.78 -16.74
N GLN A 194 -1.42 -45.93 -16.23
CA GLN A 194 -0.73 -46.82 -15.30
C GLN A 194 0.50 -47.43 -15.96
N VAL A 195 1.62 -47.51 -15.22
CA VAL A 195 2.49 -48.69 -15.25
C VAL A 195 2.91 -48.98 -13.81
N HIS A 196 2.50 -50.15 -13.33
CA HIS A 196 2.97 -50.81 -12.11
C HIS A 196 4.49 -51.06 -12.20
N ASP A 197 5.26 -50.83 -11.15
CA ASP A 197 5.65 -51.95 -10.30
C ASP A 197 6.27 -51.58 -8.94
N THR A 198 5.76 -52.33 -7.97
CA THR A 198 6.22 -52.72 -6.63
C THR A 198 7.61 -52.27 -6.13
N SER A 199 7.61 -51.55 -5.01
CA SER A 199 8.49 -51.83 -3.85
C SER A 199 7.87 -51.27 -2.58
N GLN A 200 7.31 -52.18 -1.79
CA GLN A 200 6.73 -51.93 -0.48
C GLN A 200 7.84 -51.56 0.52
N VAL A 201 7.78 -50.35 1.08
CA VAL A 201 8.33 -50.07 2.41
C VAL A 201 7.17 -49.60 3.28
N LYS A 202 6.69 -50.53 4.10
CA LYS A 202 5.77 -50.27 5.20
C LYS A 202 6.47 -49.38 6.22
N PHE A 203 6.00 -48.15 6.36
CA PHE A 203 6.02 -47.46 7.65
C PHE A 203 4.58 -47.13 8.03
N SER A 204 3.95 -48.11 8.65
CA SER A 204 2.82 -47.89 9.53
C SER A 204 3.30 -47.05 10.70
N LYS A 205 2.80 -45.84 10.82
CA LYS A 205 2.46 -45.21 12.10
C LYS A 205 1.53 -44.05 11.80
N GLU A 206 0.25 -44.33 11.95
CA GLU A 206 -0.76 -43.35 12.34
C GLU A 206 -0.13 -42.46 13.41
N LYS A 207 0.16 -41.21 13.06
CA LYS A 207 0.37 -40.19 14.07
C LYS A 207 -1.01 -39.83 14.58
N GLU A 208 -1.27 -40.35 15.77
CA GLU A 208 -2.25 -39.86 16.72
C GLU A 208 -2.53 -38.38 16.48
N ILE A 209 -3.81 -38.06 16.29
CA ILE A 209 -4.34 -36.72 16.46
C ILE A 209 -4.13 -36.41 17.94
N SER A 210 -2.95 -35.92 18.30
CA SER A 210 -2.73 -35.27 19.57
C SER A 210 -3.72 -34.11 19.59
N GLN A 211 -4.73 -34.20 20.45
CA GLN A 211 -5.57 -33.07 20.80
C GLN A 211 -4.63 -32.02 21.41
N THR A 212 -4.05 -31.18 20.55
CA THR A 212 -3.21 -30.06 20.97
C THR A 212 -4.12 -29.14 21.75
N VAL A 213 -3.92 -29.11 23.06
CA VAL A 213 -4.59 -28.16 23.95
C VAL A 213 -4.39 -26.77 23.35
N PRO A 214 -5.47 -26.01 23.07
CA PRO A 214 -5.34 -24.71 22.45
C PRO A 214 -4.46 -23.81 23.32
N THR A 215 -3.40 -23.28 22.72
CA THR A 215 -2.45 -22.43 23.44
C THR A 215 -3.07 -21.04 23.56
N GLU A 216 -3.18 -20.55 24.80
CA GLU A 216 -3.61 -19.19 25.06
C GLU A 216 -2.48 -18.22 24.70
N LEU A 217 -2.80 -17.27 23.81
CA LEU A 217 -1.94 -16.19 23.35
C LEU A 217 -2.32 -14.88 24.04
N TYR A 218 -1.30 -14.14 24.46
CA TYR A 218 -1.40 -12.79 25.00
C TYR A 218 -1.13 -11.80 23.87
N ILE A 219 -2.20 -11.25 23.32
CA ILE A 219 -2.11 -10.33 22.20
C ILE A 219 -2.17 -8.89 22.72
N THR A 220 -1.09 -8.15 22.57
CA THR A 220 -1.06 -6.71 22.75
C THR A 220 -1.48 -6.02 21.46
N CYS A 221 -2.68 -5.46 21.48
CA CYS A 221 -3.26 -4.60 20.46
C CYS A 221 -2.67 -3.19 20.59
N VAL A 222 -1.82 -2.83 19.63
CA VAL A 222 -1.18 -1.52 19.53
C VAL A 222 -2.00 -0.65 18.58
N PHE A 223 -2.72 0.31 19.13
CA PHE A 223 -3.42 1.36 18.40
C PHE A 223 -2.56 2.62 18.33
N ASN A 224 -2.95 3.59 17.48
CA ASN A 224 -2.21 4.84 17.28
C ASN A 224 -1.96 5.62 18.59
N THR A 225 -2.93 5.64 19.50
CA THR A 225 -2.88 6.49 20.71
C THR A 225 -2.75 5.70 22.01
N TYR A 226 -2.91 4.39 21.99
CA TYR A 226 -2.87 3.56 23.19
C TYR A 226 -2.60 2.09 22.87
N LYS A 227 -2.27 1.34 23.92
CA LYS A 227 -2.14 -0.13 23.87
C LYS A 227 -3.19 -0.79 24.76
N ARG A 228 -3.71 -1.93 24.33
CA ARG A 228 -4.60 -2.81 25.09
C ARG A 228 -4.18 -4.25 24.87
N ALA A 229 -4.54 -5.13 25.80
CA ALA A 229 -4.28 -6.55 25.65
C ALA A 229 -5.59 -7.34 25.58
N ILE A 230 -5.56 -8.42 24.82
CA ILE A 230 -6.61 -9.44 24.76
C ILE A 230 -5.98 -10.81 24.92
N ARG A 231 -6.78 -11.74 25.41
CA ARG A 231 -6.46 -13.16 25.39
C ARG A 231 -7.16 -13.77 24.19
N TYR A 232 -6.47 -14.67 23.53
CA TYR A 232 -6.93 -15.30 22.31
C TYR A 232 -6.41 -16.73 22.24
N PHE A 233 -7.17 -17.67 21.69
CA PHE A 233 -6.76 -19.08 21.61
C PHE A 233 -6.25 -19.42 20.21
N SER A 234 -5.15 -20.18 20.13
CA SER A 234 -4.46 -20.49 18.87
C SER A 234 -5.29 -21.29 17.84
N ASN A 235 -6.44 -21.82 18.24
CA ASN A 235 -7.38 -22.55 17.39
C ASN A 235 -8.50 -21.68 16.79
N ASP A 236 -8.60 -20.41 17.21
CA ASP A 236 -9.58 -19.48 16.66
C ASP A 236 -9.16 -18.96 15.26
N THR A 237 -10.16 -18.51 14.50
CA THR A 237 -9.98 -18.03 13.11
C THR A 237 -9.60 -16.55 13.04
N PHE A 238 -9.07 -16.14 11.90
CA PHE A 238 -8.80 -14.74 11.58
C PHE A 238 -10.07 -13.87 11.68
N GLU A 239 -11.23 -14.40 11.30
CA GLU A 239 -12.49 -13.68 11.45
C GLU A 239 -12.86 -13.46 12.92
N ASN A 240 -12.62 -14.45 13.78
CA ASN A 240 -12.88 -14.35 15.23
C ASN A 240 -12.03 -13.26 15.89
N ILE A 241 -10.77 -13.10 15.50
CA ILE A 241 -9.93 -12.02 16.04
C ILE A 241 -10.46 -10.65 15.62
N LEU A 242 -10.87 -10.47 14.36
CA LEU A 242 -11.45 -9.21 13.88
C LEU A 242 -12.75 -8.88 14.62
N LEU A 243 -13.65 -9.87 14.80
CA LEU A 243 -14.88 -9.71 15.57
C LEU A 243 -14.60 -9.36 17.03
N LEU A 244 -13.62 -10.01 17.66
CA LEU A 244 -13.22 -9.73 19.04
C LEU A 244 -12.70 -8.29 19.19
N LEU A 245 -11.86 -7.84 18.25
CA LEU A 245 -11.33 -6.47 18.22
C LEU A 245 -12.45 -5.44 18.04
N LYS A 246 -13.38 -5.70 17.12
CA LYS A 246 -14.55 -4.84 16.87
C LYS A 246 -15.45 -4.75 18.08
N LYS A 247 -15.76 -5.89 18.71
CA LYS A 247 -16.64 -5.95 19.89
C LYS A 247 -16.01 -5.30 21.12
N ARG A 248 -14.72 -5.54 21.36
CA ARG A 248 -14.05 -5.11 22.59
C ARG A 248 -13.55 -3.68 22.53
N PHE A 249 -13.12 -3.21 21.36
CA PHE A 249 -12.50 -1.90 21.20
C PHE A 249 -13.34 -0.94 20.35
N HIS A 250 -14.48 -1.38 19.81
CA HIS A 250 -15.33 -0.58 18.92
C HIS A 250 -14.58 -0.04 17.69
N VAL A 251 -13.63 -0.82 17.18
CA VAL A 251 -12.78 -0.47 16.03
C VAL A 251 -13.11 -1.39 14.85
N ASP A 252 -13.40 -0.81 13.70
CA ASP A 252 -13.51 -1.57 12.45
C ASP A 252 -12.12 -1.67 11.81
N VAL A 253 -11.47 -2.81 12.02
CA VAL A 253 -10.05 -2.99 11.66
C VAL A 253 -9.91 -3.02 10.14
N LYS A 254 -9.30 -1.97 9.58
CA LYS A 254 -8.97 -1.87 8.15
C LYS A 254 -7.62 -2.48 7.81
N PHE A 255 -6.68 -2.42 8.76
CA PHE A 255 -5.34 -2.95 8.59
C PHE A 255 -4.87 -3.61 9.89
N LEU A 256 -4.38 -4.85 9.76
CA LEU A 256 -3.79 -5.63 10.84
C LEU A 256 -2.41 -6.09 10.42
N CYS A 257 -1.42 -5.88 11.28
CA CYS A 257 -0.05 -6.33 11.01
C CYS A 257 0.69 -6.71 12.29
N TYR A 258 1.77 -7.48 12.14
CA TYR A 258 2.69 -7.85 13.22
C TYR A 258 4.14 -7.60 12.80
N ARG A 259 5.07 -7.67 13.75
CA ARG A 259 6.52 -7.62 13.45
C ARG A 259 7.14 -9.01 13.54
N ASN A 260 7.90 -9.39 12.52
CA ASN A 260 8.72 -10.61 12.58
C ASN A 260 10.05 -10.36 13.32
N LEU A 261 10.92 -11.38 13.40
CA LEU A 261 12.23 -11.29 14.09
C LEU A 261 13.20 -10.32 13.43
N GLU A 262 13.08 -10.15 12.12
CA GLU A 262 13.86 -9.18 11.35
C GLU A 262 13.30 -7.76 11.52
N ASN A 263 12.35 -7.56 12.44
CA ASN A 263 11.66 -6.32 12.73
C ASN A 263 10.92 -5.74 11.50
N GLN A 264 10.61 -6.60 10.52
CA GLN A 264 9.78 -6.27 9.37
C GLN A 264 8.30 -6.37 9.75
N ILE A 265 7.51 -5.42 9.24
CA ILE A 265 6.06 -5.41 9.42
C ILE A 265 5.42 -6.29 8.35
N ILE A 266 4.61 -7.25 8.77
CA ILE A 266 3.90 -8.19 7.89
C ILE A 266 2.40 -7.95 8.06
N SER A 267 1.70 -7.68 6.95
CA SER A 267 0.24 -7.57 6.94
C SER A 267 -0.41 -8.94 7.09
N ILE A 268 -1.55 -8.95 7.78
CA ILE A 268 -2.41 -10.13 7.92
C ILE A 268 -3.72 -9.78 7.26
N GLU A 269 -3.95 -10.31 6.07
CA GLU A 269 -5.11 -9.95 5.24
C GLU A 269 -6.15 -11.06 5.21
N ASN A 270 -5.74 -12.30 5.50
CA ASN A 270 -6.59 -13.47 5.41
C ASN A 270 -6.17 -14.59 6.39
N GLU A 271 -6.95 -15.67 6.39
CA GLU A 271 -6.76 -16.85 7.23
C GLU A 271 -5.40 -17.55 7.01
N LYS A 272 -4.85 -17.53 5.80
CA LYS A 272 -3.54 -18.15 5.53
C LYS A 272 -2.42 -17.38 6.22
N ASP A 273 -2.44 -16.05 6.13
CA ASP A 273 -1.45 -15.19 6.79
C ASP A 273 -1.52 -15.36 8.32
N TRP A 274 -2.73 -15.45 8.86
CA TRP A 274 -2.97 -15.70 10.28
C TRP A 274 -2.37 -17.04 10.73
N LYS A 275 -2.60 -18.12 9.97
CA LYS A 275 -2.02 -19.44 10.26
C LYS A 275 -0.49 -19.45 10.19
N VAL A 276 0.10 -18.72 9.23
CA VAL A 276 1.55 -18.58 9.14
C VAL A 276 2.11 -17.88 10.38
N LEU A 277 1.45 -16.83 10.86
CA LEU A 277 1.81 -16.15 12.10
C LEU A 277 1.73 -17.10 13.31
N LEU A 278 0.60 -17.79 13.48
CA LEU A 278 0.41 -18.71 14.61
C LEU A 278 1.46 -19.83 14.62
N TRP A 279 1.72 -20.44 13.46
CA TRP A 279 2.77 -21.45 13.31
C TRP A 279 4.16 -20.91 13.64
N THR A 280 4.42 -19.65 13.29
CA THR A 280 5.69 -18.99 13.59
C THR A 280 5.86 -18.75 15.09
N LEU A 281 4.80 -18.38 15.80
CA LEU A 281 4.81 -18.23 17.26
C LEU A 281 4.99 -19.57 17.97
N GLU A 282 4.28 -20.60 17.52
CA GLU A 282 4.37 -21.96 18.06
C GLU A 282 5.80 -22.50 17.94
N LYS A 283 6.43 -22.33 16.77
CA LYS A 283 7.84 -22.73 16.56
C LYS A 283 8.84 -22.02 17.46
N ARG A 284 8.48 -20.86 18.00
CA ARG A 284 9.33 -20.05 18.87
C ARG A 284 8.99 -20.20 20.34
N GLU A 285 7.94 -20.97 20.66
CA GLU A 285 7.37 -21.05 22.01
C GLU A 285 6.98 -19.66 22.57
N GLU A 286 6.70 -18.69 21.68
CA GLU A 286 6.29 -17.34 22.05
C GLU A 286 4.78 -17.29 22.28
N LYS A 287 4.37 -16.81 23.46
CA LYS A 287 2.96 -16.62 23.80
C LYS A 287 2.50 -15.17 23.69
N ASP A 288 3.45 -14.25 23.60
CA ASP A 288 3.19 -12.81 23.50
C ASP A 288 3.24 -12.37 22.03
N LEU A 289 2.20 -11.69 21.58
CA LEU A 289 2.09 -11.18 20.21
C LEU A 289 1.73 -9.70 20.23
N ASN A 290 2.46 -8.89 19.49
CA ASN A 290 2.08 -7.50 19.25
C ASN A 290 1.38 -7.38 17.89
N LEU A 291 0.10 -7.00 17.91
CA LEU A 291 -0.66 -6.67 16.71
C LEU A 291 -0.83 -5.16 16.60
N TYR A 292 -0.45 -4.59 15.47
CA TYR A 292 -0.58 -3.18 15.16
C TYR A 292 -1.83 -2.99 14.30
N LEU A 293 -2.71 -2.10 14.75
CA LEU A 293 -4.08 -1.97 14.25
C LEU A 293 -4.34 -0.58 13.71
N VAL A 294 -5.03 -0.51 12.57
CA VAL A 294 -5.62 0.73 12.04
C VAL A 294 -7.12 0.54 11.85
N GLY A 295 -7.90 1.38 12.53
CA GLY A 295 -9.36 1.49 12.44
C GLY A 295 -9.85 2.59 11.52
#